data_AF-A0A2V6P5K2-F1
#
_entry.id   AF-A0A2V6P5K2-F1
#
_cell.length_a   1.000
_cell.length_b   1.000
_cell.length_c   1.000
_cell.angle_alpha   90.00
_cell.angle_beta   90.00
_cell.angle_gamma   90.00
#
_symmetry.space_group_name_H-M   'P 1'
#
loop_
_entity.id
_entity.type
_entity.pdbx_description
1 polymer ?
#
loop_
_entity_poly.entity_id
_entity_poly.type
_entity_poly.pdbx_seq_one_letter_code
_entity_poly.pdbx_strand_id
1 'polypeptide(L)'
;MKTFSPVRTTAMHRAQLALGARFREVDGWQVADAYTSADTEAMRARAAVGLADVSAGGKLGVRGEAVDALIVKVSGGGAPEPGRAGRVRLDGAESLLCRLAADELPASAGCSPTPPRPSAALTSSTSPRRSPLST
;
A
#
# COMPACT_ATOMS: atom_id res chain seq x y z
N MET A 1 10.96 -23.78 25.18
CA MET A 1 9.71 -24.06 24.44
C MET A 1 9.75 -23.30 23.13
N LYS A 2 9.56 -23.96 21.98
CA LYS A 2 9.37 -23.26 20.69
C LYS A 2 7.93 -22.76 20.65
N THR A 3 7.73 -21.45 20.65
CA THR A 3 6.40 -20.85 20.48
C THR A 3 5.98 -21.02 19.02
N PHE A 4 4.89 -21.74 18.78
CA PHE A 4 4.29 -21.85 17.46
C PHE A 4 3.66 -20.50 17.08
N SER A 5 4.14 -19.89 15.99
CA SER A 5 3.53 -18.71 15.40
C SER A 5 2.87 -19.11 14.08
N PRO A 6 1.53 -19.14 13.99
CA PRO A 6 0.85 -19.51 12.76
C PRO A 6 1.06 -18.44 11.68
N VAL A 7 1.49 -18.88 10.50
CA VAL A 7 1.67 -18.01 9.32
C VAL A 7 0.36 -17.93 8.56
N ARG A 8 -0.15 -16.71 8.32
CA ARG A 8 -1.37 -16.49 7.53
C ARG A 8 -1.06 -16.62 6.04
N THR A 9 -1.96 -17.26 5.30
CA THR A 9 -1.83 -17.46 3.84
C THR A 9 -3.12 -17.04 3.15
N THR A 10 -3.02 -16.54 1.93
CA THR A 10 -4.20 -16.16 1.14
C THR A 10 -4.84 -17.38 0.49
N ALA A 11 -6.07 -17.23 -0.01
CA ALA A 11 -6.72 -18.27 -0.78
C ALA A 11 -5.95 -18.66 -2.05
N MET A 12 -5.09 -17.78 -2.57
CA MET A 12 -4.30 -18.01 -3.79
C MET A 12 -2.98 -18.73 -3.52
N HIS A 13 -2.58 -18.90 -2.25
CA HIS A 13 -1.25 -19.40 -1.85
C HIS A 13 -0.82 -20.68 -2.56
N ARG A 14 -1.72 -21.68 -2.67
CA ARG A 14 -1.42 -22.94 -3.35
C ARG A 14 -1.16 -22.76 -4.86
N ALA A 15 -1.93 -21.91 -5.52
CA ALA A 15 -1.72 -21.60 -6.94
C ALA A 15 -0.40 -20.84 -7.14
N GLN A 16 -0.08 -19.92 -6.24
CA GLN A 16 1.16 -19.16 -6.26
C GLN A 16 2.39 -20.08 -6.09
N LEU A 17 2.32 -21.04 -5.17
CA LEU A 17 3.34 -22.08 -5.00
C LEU A 17 3.54 -22.90 -6.28
N ALA A 18 2.45 -23.35 -6.90
CA ALA A 18 2.51 -24.13 -8.14
C ALA A 18 3.11 -23.35 -9.32
N LEU A 19 2.97 -22.02 -9.31
CA LEU A 19 3.57 -21.10 -10.29
C LEU A 19 5.03 -20.72 -9.95
N GLY A 20 5.61 -21.29 -8.89
CA GLY A 20 7.00 -21.02 -8.50
C GLY A 20 7.19 -19.65 -7.83
N ALA A 21 6.15 -19.10 -7.19
CA ALA A 21 6.29 -17.87 -6.43
C ALA A 21 7.35 -18.00 -5.34
N ARG A 22 8.16 -16.96 -5.19
CA ARG A 22 8.94 -16.68 -3.98
C ARG A 22 8.06 -15.89 -3.03
N PHE A 23 8.22 -16.13 -1.73
CA PHE A 23 7.38 -15.53 -0.71
C PHE A 23 8.19 -14.71 0.28
N ARG A 24 7.56 -13.69 0.86
CA ARG A 24 8.07 -12.93 2.00
C ARG A 24 7.00 -12.85 3.09
N GLU A 25 7.44 -12.57 4.32
CA GLU A 25 6.54 -12.33 5.43
C GLU A 25 6.24 -10.83 5.57
N VAL A 26 4.96 -10.47 5.65
CA VAL A 26 4.49 -9.09 5.86
C VAL A 26 3.35 -9.13 6.87
N ASP A 27 3.52 -8.48 8.02
CA ASP A 27 2.51 -8.43 9.09
C ASP A 27 1.92 -9.80 9.42
N GLY A 28 2.76 -10.85 9.52
CA GLY A 28 2.36 -12.23 9.81
C GLY A 28 1.64 -12.97 8.67
N TRP A 29 1.63 -12.41 7.46
CA TRP A 29 1.19 -13.08 6.22
C TRP A 29 2.39 -13.54 5.40
N GLN A 30 2.30 -14.72 4.82
CA GLN A 30 3.18 -15.14 3.74
C GLN A 30 2.57 -14.70 2.41
N VAL A 31 3.18 -13.69 1.78
CA VAL A 31 2.71 -13.09 0.53
C VAL A 31 3.69 -13.39 -0.61
N ALA A 32 3.16 -13.59 -1.82
CA ALA A 32 3.99 -13.73 -3.01
C ALA A 32 4.77 -12.43 -3.25
N ASP A 33 6.09 -12.56 -3.39
CA ASP A 33 7.02 -11.45 -3.62
C ASP A 33 7.35 -11.30 -5.10
N ALA A 34 7.67 -12.42 -5.77
CA ALA A 34 7.98 -12.46 -7.21
C ALA A 34 7.85 -13.89 -7.74
N TYR A 35 7.52 -14.03 -9.01
CA TYR A 35 7.53 -15.29 -9.77
C TYR A 35 8.76 -15.41 -10.67
N THR A 36 9.36 -14.27 -11.06
CA THR A 36 10.57 -14.16 -11.89
C THR A 36 11.52 -13.11 -11.31
N SER A 37 11.63 -11.91 -11.91
CA SER A 37 12.28 -10.73 -11.33
C SER A 37 11.32 -9.54 -11.37
N ALA A 38 11.43 -8.64 -10.38
CA ALA A 38 10.55 -7.48 -10.27
C ALA A 38 10.56 -6.62 -11.55
N ASP A 39 11.73 -6.39 -12.17
CA ASP A 39 11.85 -5.64 -13.41
C ASP A 39 11.17 -6.34 -14.59
N THR A 40 11.33 -7.66 -14.70
CA THR A 40 10.70 -8.45 -15.77
C THR A 40 9.19 -8.46 -15.63
N GLU A 41 8.67 -8.64 -14.41
CA GLU A 41 7.24 -8.60 -14.12
C GLU A 41 6.65 -7.23 -14.40
N ALA A 42 7.30 -6.17 -13.93
CA ALA A 42 6.84 -4.81 -14.15
C ALA A 42 6.88 -4.41 -15.63
N MET A 43 7.91 -4.83 -16.37
CA MET A 43 7.99 -4.63 -17.82
C MET A 43 6.83 -5.35 -18.53
N ARG A 44 6.62 -6.65 -18.25
CA ARG A 44 5.54 -7.44 -18.86
C ARG A 44 4.15 -6.91 -18.51
N ALA A 45 3.93 -6.49 -17.26
CA ALA A 45 2.68 -5.91 -16.82
C ALA A 45 2.38 -4.57 -17.53
N ARG A 46 3.39 -3.73 -17.73
CA ARG A 46 3.24 -2.47 -18.49
C ARG A 46 2.99 -2.70 -19.98
N ALA A 47 3.59 -3.74 -20.55
CA ALA A 47 3.40 -4.10 -21.96
C ALA A 47 2.05 -4.77 -22.23
N ALA A 48 1.41 -5.36 -21.22
CA ALA A 48 0.13 -6.06 -21.35
C ALA A 48 -0.72 -5.92 -20.08
N VAL A 49 -0.80 -6.98 -19.26
CA VAL A 49 -1.59 -7.03 -18.03
C VAL A 49 -0.78 -7.74 -16.95
N GLY A 50 -0.90 -7.23 -15.72
CA GLY A 50 -0.36 -7.87 -14.52
C GLY A 50 -1.48 -8.23 -13.56
N LEU A 51 -1.34 -9.37 -12.88
CA LEU A 51 -2.21 -9.78 -11.78
C LEU A 51 -1.41 -9.78 -10.49
N ALA A 52 -1.97 -9.21 -9.43
CA ALA A 52 -1.38 -9.18 -8.10
C ALA A 52 -2.42 -9.63 -7.07
N ASP A 53 -1.99 -10.48 -6.14
CA ASP A 53 -2.82 -10.86 -5.00
C ASP A 53 -2.66 -9.82 -3.88
N VAL A 54 -3.69 -9.02 -3.67
CA VAL A 54 -3.76 -7.99 -2.63
C VAL A 54 -4.59 -8.43 -1.42
N SER A 55 -4.90 -9.73 -1.32
CA SER A 55 -5.83 -10.26 -0.31
C SER A 55 -5.33 -10.08 1.11
N ALA A 56 -4.01 -10.07 1.33
CA ALA A 56 -3.39 -9.84 2.63
C ALA A 56 -3.59 -8.41 3.18
N GLY A 57 -4.01 -7.46 2.33
CA GLY A 57 -4.30 -6.09 2.76
C GLY A 57 -5.50 -6.00 3.69
N GLY A 58 -5.40 -5.16 4.72
CA GLY A 58 -6.48 -4.89 5.67
C GLY A 58 -7.71 -4.30 4.99
N LYS A 59 -8.89 -4.79 5.38
CA LYS A 59 -10.20 -4.34 4.87
C LYS A 59 -11.12 -4.08 6.05
N LEU A 60 -11.81 -2.95 6.05
CA LEU A 60 -12.77 -2.56 7.09
C LEU A 60 -14.09 -2.20 6.43
N GLY A 61 -15.17 -2.88 6.77
CA GLY A 61 -16.52 -2.49 6.37
C GLY A 61 -17.16 -1.62 7.44
N VAL A 62 -17.66 -0.44 7.05
CA VAL A 62 -18.41 0.45 7.92
C VAL A 62 -19.81 0.63 7.36
N ARG A 63 -20.82 0.53 8.22
CA ARG A 63 -22.22 0.79 7.88
C ARG A 63 -22.89 1.67 8.92
N GLY A 64 -23.75 2.59 8.46
CA GLY A 64 -24.61 3.42 9.30
C GLY A 64 -24.83 4.83 8.76
N GLU A 65 -25.85 5.50 9.30
CA GLU A 65 -26.29 6.84 8.87
C GLU A 65 -25.20 7.91 9.03
N ALA A 66 -24.28 7.72 9.97
CA ALA A 66 -23.19 8.65 10.27
C ALA A 66 -21.90 8.39 9.47
N VAL A 67 -21.93 7.55 8.42
CA VAL A 67 -20.71 7.18 7.68
C VAL A 67 -20.02 8.40 7.08
N ASP A 68 -20.77 9.38 6.57
CA ASP A 68 -20.21 10.60 6.00
C ASP A 68 -19.48 11.45 7.04
N ALA A 69 -20.09 11.63 8.22
CA ALA A 69 -19.47 12.34 9.32
C ALA A 69 -18.19 11.64 9.81
N LEU A 70 -18.20 10.31 9.84
CA LEU A 70 -17.01 9.52 10.16
C LEU A 70 -15.90 9.76 9.13
N ILE A 71 -16.21 9.68 7.83
CA ILE A 71 -15.22 9.83 6.74
C ILE A 71 -14.57 11.21 6.79
N VAL A 72 -15.37 12.27 6.94
CA VAL A 72 -14.86 13.63 7.10
C VAL A 72 -13.91 13.72 8.30
N LYS A 73 -14.27 13.09 9.42
CA LYS A 73 -13.45 13.10 10.62
C LYS A 73 -12.12 12.35 10.46
N VAL A 74 -12.10 11.20 9.79
CA VAL A 74 -10.90 10.35 9.69
C VAL A 74 -10.00 10.66 8.50
N SER A 75 -10.56 11.22 7.42
CA SER A 75 -9.80 11.52 6.20
C SER A 75 -9.54 13.01 5.98
N GLY A 76 -10.27 13.89 6.67
CA GLY A 76 -10.24 15.34 6.42
C GLY A 76 -10.87 15.76 5.09
N GLY A 77 -11.40 14.81 4.32
CA GLY A 77 -12.06 15.03 3.02
C GLY A 77 -13.47 14.47 2.98
N GLY A 78 -14.19 14.77 1.90
CA GLY A 78 -15.53 14.24 1.65
C GLY A 78 -15.52 12.77 1.29
N ALA A 79 -16.63 12.09 1.57
CA ALA A 79 -16.87 10.75 1.08
C ALA A 79 -17.01 10.74 -0.45
N PRO A 80 -16.56 9.68 -1.15
CA PRO A 80 -16.89 9.48 -2.55
C PRO A 80 -18.41 9.40 -2.74
N GLU A 81 -18.88 9.62 -3.97
CA GLU A 81 -20.26 9.29 -4.34
C GLU A 81 -20.51 7.76 -4.28
N PRO A 82 -21.75 7.30 -3.99
CA PRO A 82 -22.09 5.89 -4.10
C PRO A 82 -21.71 5.30 -5.47
N GLY A 83 -21.14 4.09 -5.47
CA GLY A 83 -20.59 3.43 -6.65
C GLY A 83 -19.20 3.94 -7.09
N ARG A 84 -18.60 4.87 -6.34
CA ARG A 84 -17.24 5.38 -6.62
C ARG A 84 -16.26 5.00 -5.52
N ALA A 85 -14.99 5.05 -5.89
CA ALA A 85 -13.87 4.90 -4.97
C ALA A 85 -13.02 6.17 -4.95
N GLY A 86 -12.51 6.53 -3.77
CA GLY A 86 -11.60 7.65 -3.56
C GLY A 86 -10.37 7.20 -2.79
N ARG A 87 -9.21 7.77 -3.14
CA ARG A 87 -8.00 7.60 -2.34
C ARG A 87 -8.00 8.64 -1.22
N VAL A 88 -7.73 8.17 -0.01
CA VAL A 88 -7.61 9.01 1.17
C VAL A 88 -6.38 8.60 1.95
N ARG A 89 -5.93 9.48 2.83
CA ARG A 89 -4.90 9.15 3.80
C ARG A 89 -5.55 9.00 5.17
N LEU A 90 -5.46 7.80 5.76
CA LEU A 90 -5.91 7.51 7.11
C LEU A 90 -4.67 7.25 7.96
N ASP A 91 -4.44 8.08 8.98
CA ASP A 91 -3.28 7.96 9.88
C ASP A 91 -1.93 7.80 9.14
N GLY A 92 -1.72 8.62 8.11
CA GLY A 92 -0.50 8.58 7.30
C GLY A 92 -0.46 7.47 6.22
N ALA A 93 -1.35 6.49 6.27
CA ALA A 93 -1.43 5.40 5.29
C ALA A 93 -2.40 5.71 4.14
N GLU A 94 -1.96 5.45 2.91
CA GLU A 94 -2.83 5.52 1.73
C GLU A 94 -3.88 4.40 1.79
N SER A 95 -5.15 4.77 1.70
CA SER A 95 -6.29 3.86 1.73
C SER A 95 -7.23 4.15 0.57
N LEU A 96 -7.90 3.10 0.10
CA LEU A 96 -8.99 3.22 -0.87
C LEU A 96 -10.31 3.13 -0.10
N LEU A 97 -11.13 4.18 -0.18
CA LEU A 97 -12.51 4.18 0.28
C LEU A 97 -13.40 3.85 -0.92
N CYS A 98 -14.22 2.82 -0.80
CA CYS A 98 -15.19 2.45 -1.82
C CYS A 98 -16.59 2.67 -1.24
N ARG A 99 -17.35 3.65 -1.73
CA ARG A 99 -18.71 3.87 -1.25
C ARG A 99 -19.66 2.95 -2.01
N LEU A 100 -20.20 1.94 -1.33
CA LEU A 100 -21.10 0.97 -1.95
C LEU A 100 -22.56 1.45 -1.96
N ALA A 101 -22.98 2.12 -0.88
CA ALA A 101 -24.31 2.67 -0.73
C ALA A 101 -24.26 4.01 0.05
N ALA A 102 -25.41 4.63 0.27
CA ALA A 102 -25.50 5.87 1.04
C ALA A 102 -24.92 5.70 2.45
N ASP A 103 -25.12 4.53 3.07
CA ASP A 103 -24.77 4.20 4.43
C ASP A 103 -23.69 3.11 4.53
N GLU A 104 -23.05 2.70 3.43
CA GLU A 104 -22.07 1.61 3.43
C GLU A 104 -20.75 2.01 2.74
N LEU A 105 -19.65 1.83 3.48
CA LEU A 105 -18.30 2.08 3.00
C LEU A 105 -17.30 1.01 3.48
N PRO A 106 -16.85 0.12 2.59
CA PRO A 106 -15.59 -0.59 2.75
C PRO A 106 -14.38 0.31 2.48
N ALA A 107 -13.40 0.20 3.36
CA ALA A 107 -12.07 0.76 3.20
C ALA A 107 -11.05 -0.37 3.07
N SER A 108 -10.07 -0.22 2.18
CA SER A 108 -8.90 -1.10 2.12
C SER A 108 -7.63 -0.31 2.30
N ALA A 109 -6.74 -0.76 3.17
CA ALA A 109 -5.40 -0.21 3.26
C ALA A 109 -4.66 -0.54 1.95
N GLY A 110 -4.11 0.48 1.30
CA GLY A 110 -3.27 0.29 0.14
C GLY A 110 -2.00 -0.45 0.55
N CYS A 111 -1.62 -1.48 -0.20
CA CYS A 111 -0.24 -1.97 -0.14
C CYS A 111 0.63 -0.91 -0.83
N SER A 112 1.10 0.09 -0.08
CA SER A 112 2.04 1.06 -0.64
C SER A 112 3.38 0.34 -0.86
N PRO A 113 3.94 0.31 -2.09
CA PRO A 113 5.31 -0.13 -2.29
C PRO A 113 6.33 0.95 -1.89
N THR A 114 5.92 1.98 -1.14
CA THR A 114 6.80 3.10 -0.81
C THR A 114 7.94 2.57 0.07
N PRO A 115 9.20 2.54 -0.40
CA PRO A 115 10.31 2.30 0.50
C PRO A 115 10.30 3.41 1.56
N PRO A 116 10.71 3.13 2.81
CA PRO A 116 10.89 4.17 3.80
C PRO A 116 11.79 5.25 3.19
N ARG A 117 11.32 6.50 3.19
CA ARG A 117 12.18 7.63 2.81
C ARG A 117 13.43 7.54 3.68
N PRO A 118 14.65 7.55 3.12
CA PRO A 118 15.82 7.73 3.96
C PRO A 118 15.64 9.03 4.71
N SER A 119 15.75 8.96 6.04
CA SER A 119 15.71 10.12 6.91
C SER A 119 16.74 11.10 6.39
N ALA A 120 16.28 12.25 5.88
CA ALA A 120 17.17 13.29 5.38
C ALA A 120 17.97 13.81 6.58
N ALA A 121 19.16 13.27 6.78
CA ALA A 121 20.18 13.89 7.60
C ALA A 121 20.50 15.23 6.94
N LEU A 122 19.91 16.30 7.47
CA LEU A 122 20.34 17.67 7.26
C LEU A 122 21.81 17.76 7.70
N THR A 123 22.73 17.67 6.74
CA THR A 123 24.08 18.23 6.90
C THR A 123 24.22 19.38 5.93
N SER A 124 23.91 20.57 6.44
CA SER A 124 24.31 21.84 5.86
C SER A 124 25.85 21.91 5.83
N SER A 125 26.46 21.73 4.66
CA SER A 125 27.84 22.11 4.40
C SER A 125 27.84 23.35 3.51
N THR A 126 27.94 24.50 4.17
CA THR A 126 28.18 25.80 3.55
C THR A 126 29.62 25.87 3.09
N SER A 127 29.87 25.75 1.78
CA SER A 127 31.18 26.09 1.18
C SER A 127 31.17 27.55 0.69
N PRO A 128 32.08 28.42 1.14
CA PRO A 128 32.18 29.77 0.61
C PRO A 128 32.92 29.83 -0.72
N ARG A 129 32.34 30.59 -1.67
CA ARG A 129 32.91 30.99 -2.97
C ARG A 129 34.33 31.52 -2.81
N ARG A 130 35.29 30.97 -3.58
CA ARG A 130 36.52 31.68 -3.92
C ARG A 130 36.23 32.62 -5.09
N SER A 131 36.48 33.90 -4.88
CA SER A 131 36.51 34.94 -5.91
C SER A 131 37.64 34.70 -6.92
N PRO A 132 37.50 35.14 -8.18
CA PRO A 132 38.56 35.05 -9.18
C PRO A 132 39.65 36.11 -8.91
N LEU A 133 40.93 35.72 -9.10
CA LEU A 133 42.04 36.67 -9.16
C LEU A 133 41.92 37.55 -10.41
N SER A 134 42.12 38.86 -10.22
CA SER A 134 42.40 39.82 -11.29
C SER A 134 43.91 40.07 -11.40
N THR A 135 44.35 40.18 -12.65
CA THR A 135 45.63 40.72 -13.19
C THR A 135 46.87 39.84 -13.12
#